data_AF-A0A1F5WUF9-F1
#
_entry.id   AF-A0A1F5WUF9-F1
#
_cell.length_a   1.000
_cell.length_b   1.000
_cell.length_c   1.000
_cell.angle_alpha   90.00
_cell.angle_beta   90.00
_cell.angle_gamma   90.00
#
_symmetry.space_group_name_H-M   'P 1'
#
loop_
_entity.id
_entity.type
_entity.pdbx_description
1 polymer ?
#
loop_
_entity_poly.entity_id
_entity_poly.type
_entity_poly.pdbx_seq_one_letter_code
_entity_poly.pdbx_strand_id
1 'polypeptide(L)'
;MTRKTDGNCMVCGGEIVQKTVERFDARHGPMIIGPGGRKQMVKASAGLHCDTCGLKYEFLPKKEAKEALENPRQTLNKLHKHI
;
A
#
# COMPACT_ATOMS: atom_id res chain seq x y z
N MET A 1 2.66 -11.99 6.64
CA MET A 1 3.88 -11.16 6.80
C MET A 1 3.55 -9.76 6.32
N THR A 2 3.92 -8.73 7.09
CA THR A 2 3.75 -7.31 6.73
C THR A 2 5.06 -6.76 6.21
N ARG A 3 5.04 -6.05 5.07
CA ARG A 3 6.21 -5.34 4.52
C ARG A 3 6.04 -3.85 4.74
N LYS A 4 7.08 -3.18 5.24
CA LYS A 4 7.09 -1.72 5.40
C LYS A 4 7.05 -1.04 4.05
N THR A 5 6.41 0.12 3.99
CA THR A 5 6.42 1.00 2.82
C THR A 5 7.02 2.35 3.20
N ASP A 6 7.44 3.14 2.21
CA ASP A 6 8.00 4.48 2.46
C ASP A 6 6.92 5.53 2.81
N GLY A 7 5.67 5.10 3.00
CA GLY A 7 4.52 5.97 3.26
C GLY A 7 4.15 6.04 4.73
N ASN A 8 3.91 7.25 5.22
CA ASN A 8 3.31 7.50 6.54
C ASN A 8 1.81 7.74 6.42
N CYS A 9 1.07 7.31 7.44
CA CYS A 9 -0.36 7.50 7.60
C CYS A 9 -0.70 9.00 7.71
N MET A 10 -1.69 9.45 6.95
CA MET A 10 -2.09 10.87 6.93
C MET A 10 -2.84 11.29 8.20
N VAL A 11 -3.39 10.34 8.95
CA VAL A 11 -4.24 10.62 10.12
C VAL A 11 -3.42 10.63 11.41
N CYS A 12 -2.53 9.65 11.60
CA CYS A 12 -1.78 9.49 12.85
C CYS A 12 -0.26 9.54 12.68
N GLY A 13 0.25 9.74 11.46
CA GLY A 13 1.69 9.73 11.18
C GLY A 13 2.36 8.36 11.25
N GLY A 14 1.64 7.31 11.69
CA GLY A 14 2.15 5.94 11.80
C GLY A 14 2.54 5.32 10.46
N GLU A 15 3.34 4.25 10.51
CA GLU A 15 3.88 3.62 9.30
C GLU A 15 2.80 2.88 8.50
N ILE A 16 2.81 3.02 7.17
CA ILE A 16 1.96 2.22 6.28
C ILE A 16 2.72 0.95 5.91
N VAL A 17 2.06 -0.18 6.08
CA VAL A 17 2.58 -1.51 5.78
C VAL A 17 1.68 -2.23 4.78
N GLN A 18 2.29 -3.05 3.92
CA GLN A 18 1.61 -3.94 3.01
C GLN A 18 1.35 -5.28 3.69
N LYS A 19 0.10 -5.73 3.68
CA LYS A 19 -0.28 -7.06 4.12
C LYS A 19 -0.03 -8.05 2.99
N THR A 20 0.70 -9.13 3.26
CA THR A 20 0.88 -10.24 2.30
C THR A 20 0.13 -11.47 2.80
N VAL A 21 -0.65 -12.08 1.93
CA VAL A 21 -1.36 -13.35 2.16
C VAL A 21 -0.88 -14.41 1.19
N GLU A 22 -1.00 -15.68 1.58
CA GLU A 22 -0.81 -16.80 0.68
C GLU A 22 -2.16 -17.18 0.08
N ARG A 23 -2.22 -17.28 -1.24
CA ARG A 23 -3.41 -17.70 -1.98
C ARG A 23 -3.05 -18.77 -2.98
N PHE A 24 -4.03 -19.60 -3.31
CA PHE A 24 -3.89 -20.62 -4.35
C PHE A 24 -3.71 -19.98 -5.74
N ASP A 25 -2.78 -20.51 -6.54
CA ASP A 25 -2.57 -20.15 -7.95
C ASP A 25 -3.01 -21.31 -8.86
N ALA A 26 -4.14 -21.11 -9.53
CA ALA A 26 -4.77 -22.09 -10.43
C ALA A 26 -3.92 -22.45 -11.66
N ARG A 27 -2.87 -21.67 -11.97
CA ARG A 27 -1.93 -22.01 -13.07
C ARG A 27 -1.16 -23.31 -12.81
N HIS A 28 -1.08 -23.76 -11.55
CA HIS A 28 -0.44 -25.01 -11.17
C HIS A 28 -1.38 -26.23 -11.21
N GLY A 29 -2.54 -26.11 -11.86
CA GLY A 29 -3.54 -27.19 -11.97
C GLY A 29 -4.53 -27.21 -10.80
N PRO A 30 -5.26 -28.31 -10.59
CA PRO A 30 -6.27 -28.42 -9.54
C PRO A 30 -5.66 -28.32 -8.14
N MET A 31 -6.43 -27.80 -7.18
CA MET A 31 -5.98 -27.61 -5.79
C MET A 31 -5.68 -28.95 -5.12
N ILE A 32 -4.45 -29.10 -4.64
CA ILE A 32 -4.01 -30.24 -3.83
C ILE A 32 -4.09 -29.84 -2.36
N ILE A 33 -4.96 -30.50 -1.60
CA ILE A 33 -5.10 -30.28 -0.16
C ILE A 33 -4.14 -31.22 0.57
N GLY A 34 -3.12 -30.67 1.23
CA GLY A 34 -2.11 -31.42 1.98
C GLY A 34 -0.69 -30.87 1.81
N PRO A 35 0.34 -31.53 2.36
CA PRO A 35 1.72 -31.05 2.32
C PRO A 35 2.26 -30.80 0.90
N GLY A 36 1.80 -31.58 -0.08
CA GLY A 36 2.16 -31.44 -1.49
C GLY A 36 1.61 -30.18 -2.18
N GLY A 37 0.55 -29.56 -1.65
CA GLY A 37 -0.09 -28.37 -2.22
C GLY A 37 0.65 -27.07 -1.98
N ARG A 38 1.70 -27.06 -1.14
CA ARG A 38 2.46 -25.84 -0.82
C ARG A 38 3.06 -25.16 -2.04
N LYS A 39 3.44 -25.92 -3.08
CA LYS A 39 3.98 -25.38 -4.34
C LYS A 39 2.94 -24.62 -5.18
N GLN A 40 1.65 -24.81 -4.90
CA GLN A 40 0.55 -24.13 -5.58
C GLN A 40 0.12 -22.83 -4.88
N MET A 41 0.77 -22.49 -3.75
CA MET A 41 0.49 -21.28 -3.00
C MET A 41 1.44 -20.16 -3.44
N VAL A 42 0.89 -18.99 -3.75
CA VAL A 42 1.64 -17.79 -4.10
C VAL A 42 1.41 -16.69 -3.08
N LYS A 43 2.45 -15.92 -2.80
CA LYS A 43 2.34 -14.72 -1.97
C LYS A 43 1.71 -13.59 -2.79
N ALA A 44 0.62 -13.04 -2.29
CA ALA A 44 -0.10 -11.94 -2.92
C ALA A 44 -0.26 -10.76 -1.95
N SER A 45 -0.24 -9.56 -2.52
CA SER A 45 -0.61 -8.34 -1.79
C SER A 45 -2.09 -8.41 -1.42
N ALA A 46 -2.38 -8.19 -0.13
CA ALA A 46 -3.73 -8.07 0.43
C ALA A 46 -4.07 -6.62 0.82
N GLY A 47 -3.33 -5.65 0.28
CA GLY A 47 -3.56 -4.23 0.50
C GLY A 47 -2.62 -3.56 1.49
N LEU A 48 -2.77 -2.25 1.63
CA LEU A 48 -1.96 -1.38 2.45
C LEU A 48 -2.78 -0.92 3.67
N HIS A 49 -2.15 -0.82 4.83
CA HIS A 49 -2.78 -0.29 6.02
C HIS A 49 -1.77 0.37 6.95
N CYS A 50 -2.23 1.30 7.79
CA CYS A 50 -1.42 1.82 8.88
C CYS A 50 -1.32 0.78 10.00
N ASP A 51 -0.09 0.51 10.46
CA ASP A 51 0.19 -0.37 11.60
C ASP A 51 -0.41 0.20 12.91
N THR A 52 -0.38 1.51 13.07
CA THR A 52 -0.82 2.17 14.31
C THR A 52 -2.34 2.30 14.44
N CYS A 53 -3.04 2.78 13.40
CA CYS A 53 -4.48 3.07 13.47
C CYS A 53 -5.37 2.14 12.62
N GLY A 54 -4.77 1.22 11.86
CA GLY A 54 -5.51 0.25 11.03
C GLY A 54 -6.18 0.83 9.77
N LEU A 55 -6.02 2.12 9.48
CA LEU A 55 -6.61 2.75 8.30
C LEU A 55 -6.07 2.09 7.02
N LYS A 56 -6.98 1.70 6.12
CA LYS A 56 -6.63 1.05 4.85
C LYS A 56 -6.34 2.09 3.78
N TYR A 57 -5.38 1.78 2.91
CA TYR A 57 -4.99 2.61 1.78
C TYR A 57 -5.15 1.81 0.49
N GLU A 58 -5.82 2.39 -0.49
CA GLU A 58 -5.85 1.84 -1.86
C GLU A 58 -4.56 2.17 -2.61
N PHE A 59 -4.00 3.36 -2.36
CA PHE A 59 -2.77 3.85 -2.97
C PHE A 59 -1.89 4.52 -1.92
N LEU A 60 -0.57 4.41 -2.07
CA LEU A 60 0.36 5.20 -1.28
C LEU A 60 0.34 6.65 -1.79
N PRO A 61 0.10 7.65 -0.94
CA PRO A 61 0.23 9.03 -1.35
C PRO A 61 1.69 9.31 -1.75
N LYS A 62 1.89 9.77 -3.00
CA LYS A 62 3.20 10.23 -3.48
C LYS A 62 3.69 11.37 -2.59
N LYS A 63 5.00 11.47 -2.32
CA LYS A 63 5.58 12.54 -1.48
C LYS A 63 5.16 13.94 -1.94
N GLU A 64 5.12 14.16 -3.25
CA GLU A 64 4.68 15.41 -3.88
C GLU A 64 3.20 15.75 -3.58
N ALA A 65 2.34 14.75 -3.47
CA ALA A 65 0.92 14.94 -3.13
C ALA A 65 0.73 15.32 -1.65
N LYS A 66 1.66 14.90 -0.76
CA LYS A 66 1.63 15.29 0.65
C LYS A 66 1.92 16.78 0.81
N GLU A 67 2.96 17.28 0.14
CA GLU A 67 3.33 18.71 0.17
C GLU A 67 2.21 19.61 -0.40
N ALA A 68 1.53 19.17 -1.47
CA ALA A 68 0.45 19.92 -2.09
C ALA A 68 -0.82 20.03 -1.22
N LEU A 69 -1.07 19.04 -0.35
CA LEU A 69 -2.23 19.01 0.56
C LEU A 69 -1.95 19.73 1.88
N GLU A 70 -0.71 19.71 2.38
CA GLU A 70 -0.33 20.39 3.62
C GLU A 70 -0.24 21.91 3.45
N ASN A 71 -0.08 22.44 2.23
CA ASN A 71 0.04 23.88 1.99
C ASN A 71 -0.62 24.36 0.67
N PRO A 72 -1.97 24.29 0.56
CA PRO A 72 -2.68 24.54 -0.71
C PRO A 72 -2.52 25.97 -1.24
N ARG A 73 -2.13 26.94 -0.39
CA ARG A 73 -1.86 28.33 -0.78
C ARG A 73 -0.55 28.50 -1.54
N GLN A 74 0.46 27.65 -1.31
CA GLN A 74 1.76 27.78 -1.97
C GLN A 74 1.76 27.22 -3.41
N THR A 75 0.89 26.25 -3.70
CA THR A 75 0.73 25.64 -5.03
C THR A 75 0.13 26.61 -6.04
N LEU A 76 -0.86 27.42 -5.63
CA LEU A 76 -1.47 28.47 -6.47
C LEU A 76 -0.47 29.56 -6.91
N ASN A 77 0.43 29.97 -6.01
CA ASN A 77 1.43 31.00 -6.32
C ASN A 77 2.58 30.53 -7.20
N LYS A 78 2.79 29.21 -7.37
CA LYS A 78 3.74 28.67 -8.36
C LYS A 78 3.15 28.62 -9.77
N LEU A 79 1.84 28.43 -9.91
CA LEU A 79 1.17 28.39 -11.22
C LEU A 79 1.06 29.78 -11.89
N HIS A 80 0.97 30.87 -11.11
CA HIS A 80 0.89 32.23 -11.66
C HIS A 80 2.25 32.88 -11.97
N LYS A 81 3.39 32.21 -11.73
CA LYS A 81 4.72 32.74 -12.07
C LYS A 81 5.22 32.38 -13.48
N HIS A 82 4.42 31.67 -14.26
CA HIS A 82 4.73 31.27 -15.64
C HIS A 82 3.76 31.87 -16.69
N ILE A 83 3.06 32.96 -16.35
CA ILE A 83 2.38 33.82 -17.33
C ILE A 83 3.16 35.14 -17.40
#